data_AF-A0A1Z4QLV0-F1
#
_entry.id   AF-A0A1Z4QLV0-F1
#
_cell.length_a   1.000
_cell.length_b   1.000
_cell.length_c   1.000
_cell.angle_alpha   90.00
_cell.angle_beta   90.00
_cell.angle_gamma   90.00
#
_symmetry.space_group_name_H-M   'P 1'
#
loop_
_entity.id
_entity.type
_entity.pdbx_description
1 polymer ?
#
loop_
_entity_poly.entity_id
_entity_poly.type
_entity_poly.pdbx_seq_one_letter_code
_entity_poly.pdbx_strand_id
1 'polypeptide(L)'
;MDAILKKYRPRLDGKTVAMMVGGLRPRHVVPAFQDLGMKMIGTGYEFAHNDDYKRTTHYIENGTIVYDDVTAYEFEEFVKALKPDLIASGVKEKYVFQKMGLPFRQMHSWDYSELGNGG
;
A
#
# COMPACT_ATOMS: atom_id res chain seq x y z
N MET A 1 -10.50 14.74 -12.00
CA MET A 1 -9.34 14.41 -11.14
C MET A 1 -9.08 15.51 -10.13
N ASP A 2 -8.92 16.77 -10.56
CA ASP A 2 -8.51 17.89 -9.69
C ASP A 2 -9.43 18.15 -8.49
N ALA A 3 -10.74 18.00 -8.64
CA ALA A 3 -11.69 18.16 -7.54
C ALA A 3 -11.50 17.11 -6.43
N ILE A 4 -11.15 15.87 -6.80
CA ILE A 4 -10.86 14.77 -5.85
C ILE A 4 -9.55 15.09 -5.11
N LEU A 5 -8.50 15.45 -5.83
CA LEU A 5 -7.22 15.79 -5.21
C LEU A 5 -7.35 16.97 -4.25
N LYS A 6 -8.02 18.05 -4.66
CA LYS A 6 -8.27 19.23 -3.81
C LYS A 6 -9.03 18.88 -2.52
N LYS A 7 -9.94 17.91 -2.59
CA LYS A 7 -10.75 17.47 -1.45
C LYS A 7 -10.01 16.55 -0.50
N TYR A 8 -9.22 15.61 -1.02
CA TYR A 8 -8.65 14.52 -0.22
C TYR A 8 -7.16 14.70 0.12
N ARG A 9 -6.36 15.31 -0.76
CA ARG A 9 -4.92 15.50 -0.52
C ARG A 9 -4.62 16.23 0.80
N PRO A 10 -5.29 17.34 1.18
CA PRO A 10 -5.01 18.03 2.45
C PRO A 10 -5.22 17.16 3.71
N ARG A 11 -5.95 16.04 3.58
CA ARG A 11 -6.24 15.12 4.69
C ARG A 11 -5.26 13.95 4.76
N LEU A 12 -4.52 13.72 3.68
CA LEU A 12 -3.66 12.54 3.48
C LEU A 12 -2.19 12.91 3.24
N ASP A 13 -1.90 14.18 2.94
CA ASP A 13 -0.55 14.67 2.69
C ASP A 13 0.38 14.33 3.85
N GLY A 14 1.55 13.75 3.52
CA GLY A 14 2.54 13.28 4.48
C GLY A 14 2.25 11.94 5.15
N LYS A 15 1.07 11.34 4.96
CA LYS A 15 0.74 10.03 5.53
C LYS A 15 1.51 8.91 4.87
N THR A 16 1.88 7.92 5.67
CA THR A 16 2.75 6.82 5.25
C THR A 16 1.98 5.53 4.98
N VAL A 17 2.44 4.74 4.01
CA VAL A 17 1.79 3.51 3.57
C VAL A 17 2.78 2.35 3.55
N ALA A 18 2.37 1.20 4.08
CA ALA A 18 3.02 -0.10 3.86
C ALA A 18 2.09 -1.03 3.07
N MET A 19 2.60 -1.65 2.01
CA MET A 19 1.80 -2.46 1.08
C MET A 19 2.34 -3.88 0.89
N MET A 20 1.50 -4.91 0.98
CA MET A 20 1.87 -6.30 0.64
C MET A 20 0.73 -6.96 -0.13
N VAL A 21 0.92 -7.26 -1.41
CA VAL A 21 -0.10 -7.92 -2.27
C VAL A 21 0.57 -8.77 -3.36
N GLY A 22 -0.17 -9.27 -4.35
CA GLY A 22 0.37 -10.09 -5.46
C GLY A 22 1.32 -9.35 -6.44
N GLY A 23 1.58 -9.92 -7.62
CA GLY A 23 2.68 -9.51 -8.53
C GLY A 23 2.64 -8.13 -9.23
N LEU A 24 1.54 -7.34 -9.15
CA LEU A 24 1.37 -6.14 -10.00
C LEU A 24 1.16 -4.84 -9.22
N ARG A 25 0.18 -4.85 -8.32
CA ARG A 25 -0.29 -3.66 -7.60
C ARG A 25 0.76 -2.99 -6.70
N PRO A 26 1.75 -3.68 -6.10
CA PRO A 26 2.74 -3.07 -5.21
C PRO A 26 3.56 -1.93 -5.83
N ARG A 27 3.66 -1.87 -7.17
CA ARG A 27 4.19 -0.71 -7.90
C ARG A 27 3.10 0.12 -8.60
N HIS A 28 2.07 -0.52 -9.18
CA HIS A 28 1.15 0.16 -10.09
C HIS A 28 0.26 1.19 -9.41
N VAL A 29 -0.04 1.04 -8.13
CA VAL A 29 -0.92 1.96 -7.40
C VAL A 29 -0.15 3.03 -6.63
N VAL A 30 1.19 2.94 -6.59
CA VAL A 30 2.05 3.91 -5.89
C VAL A 30 1.82 5.35 -6.37
N PRO A 31 1.69 5.63 -7.68
CA PRO A 31 1.39 6.99 -8.15
C PRO A 31 0.08 7.56 -7.57
N ALA A 32 -0.95 6.73 -7.39
CA ALA A 32 -2.22 7.19 -6.84
C ALA A 32 -2.10 7.61 -5.36
N PHE A 33 -1.23 6.94 -4.59
CA PHE A 33 -0.88 7.37 -3.23
C PHE A 33 -0.07 8.67 -3.25
N GLN A 34 0.90 8.80 -4.15
CA GLN A 34 1.73 10.00 -4.31
C GLN A 34 0.92 11.23 -4.75
N ASP A 35 -0.07 11.06 -5.63
CA ASP A 35 -0.99 12.13 -6.05
C ASP A 35 -1.76 12.72 -4.85
N LEU A 36 -2.09 11.86 -3.88
CA LEU A 36 -2.72 12.24 -2.61
C LEU A 36 -1.73 12.72 -1.55
N GLY A 37 -0.44 12.84 -1.89
CA GLY A 37 0.61 13.32 -0.99
C GLY A 37 1.11 12.26 0.02
N MET A 38 0.70 11.01 -0.15
CA MET A 38 1.12 9.92 0.73
C MET A 38 2.48 9.35 0.31
N LYS A 39 3.22 8.78 1.27
CA LYS A 39 4.56 8.23 1.07
C LYS A 39 4.58 6.73 1.26
N MET A 40 5.13 6.02 0.29
CA MET A 40 5.36 4.58 0.42
C MET A 40 6.61 4.34 1.26
N ILE A 41 6.46 3.81 2.47
CA ILE A 41 7.59 3.46 3.34
C ILE A 41 7.90 1.95 3.29
N GLY A 42 6.95 1.15 2.80
CA GLY A 42 7.15 -0.26 2.49
C GLY A 42 6.27 -0.70 1.32
N THR A 43 6.80 -1.56 0.46
CA THR A 43 6.02 -2.25 -0.57
C THR A 43 6.54 -3.66 -0.80
N GLY A 44 5.71 -4.60 -1.23
CA GLY A 44 6.18 -5.95 -1.51
C GLY A 44 5.16 -6.86 -2.14
N TYR A 45 5.66 -8.02 -2.54
CA TYR A 45 5.00 -8.93 -3.45
C TYR A 45 4.92 -10.35 -2.89
N GLU A 46 3.79 -11.03 -3.11
CA GLU A 46 3.62 -12.45 -2.79
C GLU A 46 4.32 -13.38 -3.82
N PHE A 47 4.45 -12.97 -5.09
CA PHE A 47 4.91 -13.86 -6.17
C PHE A 47 5.48 -13.12 -7.39
N ALA A 48 6.11 -11.96 -7.19
CA ALA A 48 6.69 -11.19 -8.28
C ALA A 48 8.02 -11.78 -8.79
N HIS A 49 8.42 -11.39 -9.99
CA HIS A 49 9.70 -11.80 -10.58
C HIS A 49 10.71 -10.65 -10.56
N ASN A 50 11.98 -10.97 -10.81
CA ASN A 50 13.09 -10.00 -10.77
C ASN A 50 12.87 -8.74 -11.63
N ASP A 51 12.15 -8.84 -12.74
CA ASP A 51 11.83 -7.69 -13.59
C ASP A 51 10.76 -6.78 -12.98
N ASP A 52 9.81 -7.32 -12.21
CA ASP A 52 8.86 -6.52 -11.42
C ASP A 52 9.60 -5.70 -10.36
N TYR A 53 10.58 -6.28 -9.66
CA TYR A 53 11.40 -5.58 -8.67
C TYR A 53 12.20 -4.44 -9.31
N LYS A 54 12.83 -4.69 -10.46
CA LYS A 54 13.53 -3.63 -11.23
C LYS A 54 12.59 -2.50 -11.64
N ARG A 55 11.36 -2.81 -12.04
CA ARG A 55 10.37 -1.77 -12.37
C ARG A 55 9.91 -1.00 -11.14
N THR A 56 9.83 -1.66 -9.99
CA THR A 56 9.35 -1.07 -8.73
C THR A 56 10.20 0.13 -8.30
N THR A 57 11.52 0.08 -8.52
CA THR A 57 12.44 1.17 -8.14
C THR A 57 12.15 2.49 -8.85
N HIS A 58 11.42 2.50 -9.97
CA HIS A 58 10.98 3.73 -10.63
C HIS A 58 9.78 4.40 -9.96
N TYR A 59 9.08 3.70 -9.07
CA TYR A 59 7.86 4.19 -8.42
C TYR A 59 8.09 4.61 -6.97
N ILE A 60 9.10 4.04 -6.31
CA ILE A 60 9.35 4.23 -4.87
C ILE A 60 10.52 5.19 -4.62
N GLU A 61 10.54 5.79 -3.43
CA GLU A 61 11.61 6.70 -3.02
C GLU A 61 12.80 5.93 -2.43
N ASN A 62 13.97 6.57 -2.40
CA ASN A 62 15.13 6.04 -1.69
C ASN A 62 14.79 5.90 -0.19
N GLY A 63 14.99 4.69 0.35
CA GLY A 63 14.67 4.37 1.75
C GLY A 63 13.35 3.63 1.94
N THR A 64 12.54 3.43 0.89
CA THR A 64 11.39 2.51 0.95
C THR A 64 11.88 1.05 1.07
N ILE A 65 11.36 0.31 2.04
CA ILE A 65 11.67 -1.13 2.18
C ILE A 65 10.90 -1.93 1.14
N VAL A 66 11.58 -2.84 0.44
CA VAL A 66 10.96 -3.79 -0.48
C VAL A 66 11.05 -5.20 0.09
N TYR A 67 9.92 -5.87 0.23
CA TYR A 67 9.83 -7.25 0.72
C TYR A 67 9.31 -8.21 -0.36
N ASP A 68 9.78 -9.46 -0.29
CA ASP A 68 9.44 -10.56 -1.20
C ASP A 68 8.97 -11.76 -0.37
N ASP A 69 7.82 -12.31 -0.70
CA ASP A 69 7.20 -13.49 -0.06
C ASP A 69 7.27 -13.48 1.49
N VAL A 70 7.06 -12.31 2.09
CA VAL A 70 7.08 -12.20 3.56
C VAL A 70 5.93 -12.96 4.17
N THR A 71 6.25 -13.68 5.24
CA THR A 71 5.23 -14.31 6.08
C THR A 71 4.39 -13.24 6.79
N ALA A 72 3.18 -13.62 7.22
CA ALA A 72 2.32 -12.72 7.99
C ALA A 72 3.00 -12.21 9.27
N TYR A 73 3.84 -13.04 9.90
CA TYR A 73 4.61 -12.67 11.08
C TYR A 73 5.67 -11.61 10.78
N GLU A 74 6.49 -11.82 9.74
CA GLU A 74 7.50 -10.83 9.33
C GLU A 74 6.85 -9.51 8.92
N PHE A 75 5.73 -9.58 8.18
CA PHE A 75 5.00 -8.37 7.81
C PHE A 75 4.45 -7.61 9.03
N GLU A 76 3.96 -8.32 10.05
CA GLU A 76 3.54 -7.71 11.31
C GLU A 76 4.70 -7.01 12.02
N GLU A 77 5.87 -7.64 12.09
CA GLU A 77 7.07 -7.04 12.70
C GLU A 77 7.57 -5.82 11.92
N PHE A 78 7.56 -5.86 10.59
CA PHE A 78 7.83 -4.68 9.77
C PHE A 78 6.85 -3.55 10.05
N VAL A 79 5.55 -3.83 10.15
CA VAL A 79 4.53 -2.83 10.46
C VAL A 79 4.75 -2.22 11.86
N LYS A 80 5.10 -3.03 12.86
CA LYS A 80 5.41 -2.54 14.22
C LYS A 80 6.63 -1.62 14.23
N ALA A 81 7.66 -1.96 13.45
CA ALA A 81 8.89 -1.18 13.35
C ALA A 81 8.68 0.12 12.56
N LEU A 82 8.01 0.03 11.41
CA LEU A 82 7.81 1.15 10.48
C LEU A 82 6.69 2.11 10.88
N LYS A 83 5.69 1.61 11.63
CA LYS A 83 4.50 2.36 12.10
C LYS A 83 3.81 3.17 10.98
N PRO A 84 3.38 2.52 9.87
CA PRO A 84 2.68 3.20 8.79
C PRO A 84 1.33 3.77 9.27
N ASP A 85 0.90 4.88 8.67
CA ASP A 85 -0.45 5.43 8.90
C ASP A 85 -1.55 4.60 8.22
N LEU A 86 -1.21 3.86 7.15
CA LEU A 86 -2.12 3.00 6.41
C LEU A 86 -1.43 1.70 5.98
N ILE A 87 -2.13 0.59 6.16
CA ILE A 87 -1.72 -0.72 5.66
C ILE A 87 -2.60 -1.10 4.47
N ALA A 88 -1.97 -1.55 3.39
CA ALA A 88 -2.64 -1.86 2.14
C ALA A 88 -2.30 -3.31 1.73
N SER A 89 -3.19 -4.27 2.00
CA SER A 89 -2.88 -5.70 1.82
C SER A 89 -4.11 -6.56 1.49
N GLY A 90 -4.05 -7.87 1.75
CA GLY A 90 -5.09 -8.85 1.47
C GLY A 90 -6.09 -9.04 2.61
N VAL A 91 -7.06 -9.93 2.38
CA VAL A 91 -8.10 -10.24 3.39
C VAL A 91 -7.53 -10.96 4.61
N LYS A 92 -6.47 -11.75 4.42
CA LYS A 92 -5.81 -12.52 5.48
C LYS A 92 -5.21 -11.58 6.54
N GLU A 93 -4.66 -10.45 6.11
CA GLU A 93 -3.95 -9.48 6.95
C GLU A 93 -4.90 -8.45 7.60
N LYS A 94 -6.08 -8.23 7.02
CA LYS A 94 -7.03 -7.16 7.41
C LYS A 94 -7.34 -7.14 8.91
N TYR A 95 -7.83 -8.25 9.44
CA TYR A 95 -8.34 -8.29 10.80
C TYR A 95 -7.24 -8.29 11.86
N VAL A 96 -6.02 -8.72 11.50
CA VAL A 96 -4.85 -8.62 12.38
C VAL A 96 -4.57 -7.15 12.66
N PHE A 97 -4.37 -6.36 11.61
CA PHE A 97 -4.01 -4.95 11.77
C PHE A 97 -5.15 -4.06 12.25
N GLN A 98 -6.40 -4.36 11.88
CA GLN A 98 -7.54 -3.63 12.44
C GLN A 98 -7.69 -3.83 13.95
N LYS A 99 -7.42 -5.04 14.48
CA LYS A 99 -7.41 -5.30 15.92
C LYS A 99 -6.26 -4.58 16.64
N MET A 100 -5.18 -4.27 15.93
CA MET A 100 -4.09 -3.42 16.41
C MET A 100 -4.42 -1.93 16.34
N GLY A 101 -5.62 -1.55 15.88
CA GLY A 101 -6.06 -0.15 15.75
C GLY A 101 -5.48 0.58 14.54
N LEU A 102 -4.91 -0.15 13.57
CA LEU A 102 -4.26 0.45 12.40
C LEU A 102 -5.26 0.55 11.23
N PRO A 103 -5.33 1.70 10.53
CA PRO A 103 -6.11 1.82 9.31
C PRO A 103 -5.66 0.81 8.25
N PHE A 104 -6.62 0.14 7.63
CA PHE A 104 -6.38 -0.93 6.66
C PHE A 104 -7.28 -0.78 5.44
N ARG A 105 -6.71 -1.00 4.24
CA ARG A 105 -7.45 -1.14 2.99
C ARG A 105 -7.10 -2.43 2.27
N GLN A 106 -8.12 -3.16 1.82
CA GLN A 106 -7.88 -4.32 0.98
C GLN A 106 -7.54 -3.88 -0.45
N MET A 107 -6.33 -4.19 -0.88
CA MET A 107 -5.83 -3.83 -2.22
C MET A 107 -5.99 -4.97 -3.23
N HIS A 108 -6.68 -6.07 -2.89
CA HIS A 108 -7.13 -7.11 -3.81
C HIS A 108 -8.59 -6.92 -4.21
N SER A 109 -9.48 -6.87 -3.21
CA SER A 109 -10.92 -6.75 -3.37
C SER A 109 -11.43 -5.31 -3.41
N TRP A 110 -10.56 -4.33 -3.16
CA TRP A 110 -10.94 -2.93 -2.93
C TRP A 110 -11.90 -2.74 -1.75
N ASP A 111 -11.84 -3.64 -0.76
CA ASP A 111 -12.86 -3.80 0.28
C ASP A 111 -14.28 -3.96 -0.29
N TYR A 112 -14.38 -4.59 -1.45
CA TYR A 112 -15.64 -4.80 -2.17
C TYR A 112 -16.33 -3.49 -2.58
N SER A 113 -15.61 -2.36 -2.58
CA SER A 113 -16.07 -1.17 -3.27
C SER A 113 -15.92 -1.38 -4.76
N GLU A 114 -16.97 -1.13 -5.53
CA GLU A 114 -16.93 -1.17 -6.99
C GLU A 114 -15.76 -0.28 -7.50
N LEU A 115 -14.92 -0.84 -8.37
CA LEU A 115 -14.02 -0.03 -9.20
C LEU A 115 -14.92 0.80 -10.10
N GLY A 116 -15.02 2.09 -9.80
CA GLY A 116 -16.14 2.92 -10.24
C GLY A 116 -16.51 2.83 -11.72
N ASN A 117 -17.81 2.78 -11.96
CA ASN A 117 -18.48 3.68 -12.89
C ASN A 117 -19.75 4.19 -12.18
N GLY A 118 -19.63 5.34 -11.54
CA GLY A 118 -20.78 6.10 -11.02
C GLY A 118 -20.81 7.46 -11.68
N GLY A 119 -21.59 7.57 -12.77
CA GLY A 119 -21.97 8.83 -13.43
C GLY A 119 -21.02 9.33 -14.50
#